data_AF-A0A436F1S8-F1
#
_entry.id   AF-A0A436F1S8-F1
#
_cell.length_a   1.000
_cell.length_b   1.000
_cell.length_c   1.000
_cell.angle_alpha   90.00
_cell.angle_beta   90.00
_cell.angle_gamma   90.00
#
_symmetry.space_group_name_H-M   'P 1'
#
loop_
_entity.id
_entity.type
_entity.pdbx_description
1 polymer ?
#
loop_
_entity_poly.entity_id
_entity_poly.type
_entity_poly.pdbx_seq_one_letter_code
_entity_poly.pdbx_strand_id
1 'polypeptide(L)' 'MKNASTLNEVADSSGAKSLPAKARAVIIGGGISGCSVAYHLTKLGWTDVILLERKQLTCGTTWHAAGLLSEL' A
#
# COMPACT_ATOMS: atom_id res chain seq x y z
N MET A 1 27.27 1.71 -30.58
CA MET A 1 26.92 2.38 -29.30
C MET A 1 25.41 2.62 -29.31
N LYS A 2 24.62 1.66 -28.79
CA LYS A 2 23.15 1.78 -28.73
C LYS A 2 22.80 2.25 -27.31
N ASN A 3 22.14 3.40 -27.25
CA ASN A 3 21.71 4.17 -26.09
C ASN A 3 20.69 3.39 -25.23
N ALA A 4 20.90 3.41 -23.92
CA ALA A 4 20.24 2.58 -22.91
C ALA A 4 18.81 3.03 -22.51
N SER A 5 18.11 3.81 -23.33
CA SER A 5 16.84 4.45 -22.95
C SER A 5 15.57 3.73 -23.41
N THR A 6 15.67 2.56 -24.08
CA THR A 6 14.50 1.85 -24.65
C THR A 6 14.16 0.51 -23.98
N LEU A 7 14.60 0.26 -22.75
CA LEU A 7 14.42 -1.04 -22.07
C LEU A 7 13.62 -0.97 -20.75
N ASN A 8 12.63 -0.09 -20.62
CA ASN A 8 11.73 -0.10 -19.46
C ASN A 8 10.24 -0.26 -19.82
N GLU A 9 9.96 -0.84 -20.99
CA GLU A 9 8.60 -1.15 -21.49
C GLU A 9 8.24 -2.64 -21.44
N VAL A 10 8.80 -3.42 -20.51
CA VAL A 10 8.30 -4.78 -20.25
C VAL A 10 8.05 -4.94 -18.76
N ALA A 11 6.77 -4.85 -18.41
CA ALA A 11 6.24 -5.13 -17.09
C ALA A 11 6.51 -6.59 -16.72
N ASP A 12 7.34 -6.80 -15.69
CA ASP A 12 7.22 -8.00 -14.88
C ASP A 12 6.01 -7.83 -13.93
N SER A 13 5.26 -8.89 -13.76
CA SER A 13 4.02 -8.97 -12.98
C SER A 13 4.27 -9.12 -11.47
N SER A 14 5.43 -8.67 -10.97
CA SER A 14 5.85 -8.60 -9.58
C SER A 14 6.34 -7.18 -9.26
N GLY A 15 5.42 -6.22 -9.35
CA GLY A 15 5.69 -4.77 -9.31
C GLY A 15 6.34 -4.27 -8.02
N ALA A 16 7.65 -4.39 -7.92
CA ALA A 16 8.47 -3.57 -7.03
C ALA A 16 8.50 -2.14 -7.58
N LYS A 17 7.38 -1.43 -7.40
CA LYS A 17 7.25 -0.01 -7.70
C LYS A 17 8.31 0.71 -6.88
N SER A 18 9.18 1.48 -7.55
CA SER A 18 10.23 2.23 -6.84
C SER A 18 9.58 3.10 -5.76
N LEU A 19 10.04 2.93 -4.53
CA LEU A 19 9.52 3.71 -3.42
C LEU A 19 9.93 5.17 -3.63
N PRO A 20 8.99 6.12 -3.55
CA PRO A 20 9.33 7.52 -3.69
C PRO A 20 10.25 7.94 -2.53
N ALA A 21 11.22 8.81 -2.80
CA ALA A 21 12.21 9.26 -1.82
C ALA A 21 11.60 10.05 -0.65
N LYS A 22 10.39 10.57 -0.83
CA LYS A 22 9.62 11.31 0.17
C LYS A 22 8.16 10.87 0.11
N ALA A 23 7.54 10.79 1.28
CA ALA A 23 6.13 10.53 1.45
C ALA A 23 5.58 11.51 2.48
N ARG A 24 4.32 11.91 2.30
CA ARG A 24 3.63 12.77 3.28
C ARG A 24 3.20 11.98 4.51
N ALA A 25 2.79 10.73 4.30
CA ALA A 25 2.44 9.81 5.36
C ALA A 25 2.85 8.38 4.97
N VAL A 26 3.41 7.64 5.92
CA VAL A 26 3.74 6.23 5.75
C VAL A 26 2.98 5.42 6.80
N ILE A 27 2.16 4.49 6.34
CA ILE A 27 1.32 3.63 7.16
C ILE A 27 1.99 2.25 7.19
N ILE A 28 2.34 1.80 8.38
CA ILE A 28 3.01 0.51 8.58
C ILE A 28 1.99 -0.48 9.13
N GLY A 29 1.63 -1.47 8.31
CA GLY A 29 0.62 -2.49 8.61
C GLY A 29 -0.61 -2.37 7.70
N GLY A 30 -0.79 -3.36 6.83
CA GLY A 30 -1.90 -3.49 5.88
C GLY A 30 -3.10 -4.27 6.40
N GLY A 31 -3.40 -4.14 7.70
CA GLY A 31 -4.63 -4.64 8.31
C GLY A 31 -5.82 -3.70 8.07
N ILE A 32 -6.99 -4.03 8.61
CA ILE A 32 -8.21 -3.23 8.40
C ILE A 32 -8.07 -1.77 8.87
N SER A 33 -7.39 -1.53 9.99
CA SER A 33 -7.15 -0.18 10.51
C SER A 33 -6.20 0.61 9.60
N GLY A 34 -5.08 0.01 9.16
CA GLY A 34 -4.13 0.67 8.26
C GLY A 34 -4.71 0.98 6.89
N CYS A 35 -5.48 0.04 6.32
CA CYS A 35 -6.22 0.27 5.07
C CYS A 35 -7.30 1.34 5.23
N SER A 36 -8.03 1.36 6.35
CA SER A 36 -9.04 2.39 6.63
C SER A 36 -8.41 3.78 6.71
N VAL A 37 -7.28 3.93 7.42
CA VAL A 37 -6.53 5.19 7.50
C VAL A 37 -6.05 5.62 6.12
N ALA A 38 -5.44 4.72 5.34
CA ALA A 38 -4.98 5.03 3.98
C ALA A 38 -6.14 5.50 3.08
N TYR A 39 -7.29 4.83 3.17
CA TYR A 39 -8.49 5.19 2.42
C TYR A 39 -9.03 6.56 2.81
N HIS A 40 -9.14 6.86 4.11
CA HIS A 40 -9.65 8.15 4.56
C HIS A 40 -8.70 9.30 4.25
N LEU A 41 -7.39 9.09 4.36
CA LEU A 41 -6.39 10.09 3.97
C LEU A 41 -6.48 10.41 2.48
N THR A 42 -6.52 9.40 1.63
CA THR A 42 -6.64 9.61 0.17
C THR A 42 -7.98 10.23 -0.20
N LYS A 43 -9.08 9.85 0.47
CA LYS A 43 -10.41 10.46 0.30
C LYS A 43 -10.45 11.94 0.72
N LEU A 44 -9.68 12.33 1.73
CA LEU A 44 -9.51 13.72 2.15
C LEU A 44 -8.58 14.52 1.20
N GLY A 45 -8.12 13.92 0.10
CA GLY A 45 -7.27 14.56 -0.89
C GLY A 45 -5.79 14.54 -0.54
N TRP A 46 -5.36 13.71 0.42
CA TRP A 46 -3.93 13.54 0.68
C TRP A 46 -3.29 12.76 -0.45
N THR A 47 -2.30 13.39 -1.09
CA THR A 47 -1.40 12.76 -2.05
C THR A 47 -0.17 12.20 -1.32
N ASP A 48 0.55 11.28 -1.95
CA ASP A 48 1.84 10.77 -1.45
C ASP A 48 1.74 10.00 -0.12
N VAL A 49 0.68 9.21 0.02
CA VAL A 49 0.49 8.26 1.13
C VAL A 49 1.01 6.89 0.72
N ILE A 50 1.91 6.31 1.52
CA ILE A 50 2.43 4.96 1.31
C ILE A 50 1.88 4.03 2.40
N LEU A 51 1.40 2.85 2.00
CA LEU A 51 1.06 1.77 2.91
C LEU A 51 2.05 0.62 2.70
N LEU A 52 2.72 0.19 3.77
CA LEU A 52 3.69 -0.89 3.78
C LEU A 52 3.16 -2.06 4.60
N GLU A 53 3.20 -3.25 4.03
CA GLU A 53 2.91 -4.51 4.72
C GLU A 53 4.09 -5.47 4.48
N ARG A 54 4.44 -6.25 5.51
CA ARG A 54 5.57 -7.19 5.49
C ARG A 54 5.33 -8.35 4.53
N LYS A 55 4.07 -8.78 4.38
CA LYS A 55 3.66 -9.89 3.51
C LYS A 55 2.49 -9.46 2.62
N GLN A 56 1.43 -10.26 2.58
CA GLN A 56 0.19 -9.95 1.88
C GLN A 56 -0.68 -9.04 2.73
N LEU A 57 -1.44 -8.13 2.09
CA LEU A 57 -2.47 -7.35 2.76
C LEU A 57 -3.39 -8.27 3.58
N THR A 58 -3.83 -7.77 4.73
CA THR A 58 -4.70 -8.46 5.71
C THR A 58 -4.12 -9.70 6.40
N CYS A 59 -2.86 -10.10 6.17
CA CYS A 59 -2.27 -11.33 6.71
C CYS A 59 -2.10 -11.40 8.25
N GLY A 60 -2.45 -10.33 8.97
CA GLY A 60 -2.45 -10.26 10.43
C GLY A 60 -3.73 -10.84 11.05
N THR A 61 -4.18 -10.22 12.13
CA THR A 61 -5.42 -10.60 12.84
C THR A 61 -6.68 -10.36 12.02
N THR A 62 -6.63 -9.44 11.04
CA THR A 62 -7.77 -9.11 10.18
C THR A 62 -8.27 -10.30 9.38
N TRP A 63 -7.38 -11.12 8.80
CA TRP A 63 -7.79 -12.32 8.04
C TRP A 63 -8.54 -13.34 8.91
N HIS A 64 -8.15 -13.48 10.18
CA HIS A 64 -8.74 -14.44 11.11
C HIS A 64 -9.91 -13.85 11.92
N ALA A 65 -10.22 -12.56 11.76
CA ALA A 65 -11.27 -11.92 12.54
C ALA A 65 -12.64 -12.44 12.09
N ALA A 66 -13.47 -12.88 13.05
CA ALA A 66 -14.84 -13.32 12.78
C ALA A 66 -15.77 -12.19 12.30
N GLY A 67 -15.30 -10.93 12.26
CA GLY A 67 -16.07 -9.79 11.78
C GLY A 67 -17.21 -9.36 12.71
N LEU A 68 -17.20 -9.78 13.98
CA LEU A 68 -18.21 -9.36 14.96
C LEU A 68 -18.05 -7.86 15.26
N LEU A 69 -19.06 -7.09 14.90
CA LEU A 69 -19.20 -5.66 15.22
C LEU A 69 -20.34 -5.54 16.23
N SER A 70 -20.04 -5.04 17.43
CA SER A 70 -21.08 -4.64 18.38
C SER A 70 -21.42 -3.19 18.12
N GLU A 71 -22.70 -2.89 17.95
CA GLU A 71 -23.22 -1.53 18.05
C GLU A 71 -23.26 -1.16 19.55
N LEU A 72 -22.78 0.03 19.91
CA LEU A 72 -22.87 0.59 21.26
C LEU A 72 -23.67 1.88 21.20
#